data_AF-A0A160F216-F1
#
_entry.id   AF-A0A160F216-F1
#
_cell.length_a   1.000
_cell.length_b   1.000
_cell.length_c   1.000
_cell.angle_alpha   90.00
_cell.angle_beta   90.00
_cell.angle_gamma   90.00
#
_symmetry.space_group_name_H-M   'P 1'
#
loop_
_entity.id
_entity.type
_entity.pdbx_description
1 polymer ?
#
loop_
_entity_poly.entity_id
_entity_poly.type
_entity_poly.pdbx_seq_one_letter_code
_entity_poly.pdbx_strand_id
1 'polypeptide(L)'
;MDTSWLKPITEAKYLVVDNAYRYRAILRYFYTQHERMRQYLFPEEVYAFLKQYDEFRDYTEEELQQDLEQLVKWKNLIARQETGHIRTIEEFKKKRFRYQCSPYTVEIERMIRTLEQLGDTFGGSLEKTRFDRLYASLVRMESIIHGGFVEKRDEINQVWEETFDYFKKIIQNSADYIAYLNGENMEERMMSDSFLVYKEQFTAYLRDFIVALQKTSMQIKGIRCTKLLKKCWITGNGFRLPFITKKRMNRSGS
;
A
#
# COMPACT_ATOMS: atom_id res chain seq x y z
N MET A 1 21.18 20.71 6.92
CA MET A 1 19.89 20.04 7.16
C MET A 1 19.13 20.00 5.86
N ASP A 2 18.58 18.85 5.49
CA ASP A 2 17.75 18.74 4.28
C ASP A 2 16.37 19.34 4.55
N THR A 3 16.07 20.46 3.88
CA THR A 3 14.80 21.20 3.97
C THR A 3 13.83 20.81 2.85
N SER A 4 14.12 19.73 2.10
CA SER A 4 13.29 19.24 1.00
C SER A 4 11.84 18.96 1.41
N TRP A 5 11.60 18.51 2.65
CA TRP A 5 10.27 18.19 3.20
C TRP A 5 9.35 19.39 3.44
N LEU A 6 9.89 20.62 3.44
CA LEU A 6 9.10 21.85 3.57
C LEU A 6 8.50 22.32 2.24
N LYS A 7 8.92 21.72 1.11
CA LYS A 7 8.43 22.10 -0.22
C LYS A 7 6.98 21.65 -0.39
N PRO A 8 6.12 22.48 -1.02
CA PRO A 8 4.75 22.10 -1.28
C PRO A 8 4.70 20.92 -2.26
N ILE A 9 3.82 19.96 -1.98
CA ILE A 9 3.54 18.83 -2.88
C ILE A 9 2.63 19.35 -3.98
N THR A 10 3.21 19.69 -5.13
CA THR A 10 2.49 20.28 -6.26
C THR A 10 1.46 19.34 -6.87
N GLU A 11 1.74 18.06 -6.81
CA GLU A 11 0.98 16.96 -7.36
C GLU A 11 -0.33 16.77 -6.59
N ALA A 12 -0.42 17.16 -5.32
CA ALA A 12 -1.64 17.06 -4.50
C ALA A 12 -2.59 18.26 -4.69
N LYS A 13 -2.21 19.30 -5.44
CA LYS A 13 -3.02 20.53 -5.58
C LYS A 13 -4.41 20.29 -6.17
N TYR A 14 -4.55 19.31 -7.06
CA TYR A 14 -5.84 19.00 -7.71
C TYR A 14 -6.93 18.55 -6.73
N LEU A 15 -6.58 18.17 -5.50
CA LEU A 15 -7.53 17.70 -4.50
C LEU A 15 -8.29 18.84 -3.79
N VAL A 16 -7.76 20.07 -3.83
CA VAL A 16 -8.25 21.19 -3.00
C VAL A 16 -8.90 22.31 -3.83
N VAL A 17 -8.80 22.24 -5.16
CA VAL A 17 -9.39 23.24 -6.07
C VAL A 17 -10.90 23.05 -6.24
N ASP A 18 -11.63 24.11 -6.57
CA ASP A 18 -13.11 24.07 -6.67
C ASP A 18 -13.62 23.04 -7.68
N ASN A 19 -12.91 22.87 -8.80
CA ASN A 19 -13.22 21.87 -9.83
C ASN A 19 -12.47 20.53 -9.63
N ALA A 20 -12.11 20.18 -8.38
CA ALA A 20 -11.39 18.95 -8.05
C ALA A 20 -12.05 17.70 -8.63
N TYR A 21 -13.38 17.64 -8.68
CA TYR A 21 -14.12 16.50 -9.22
C TYR A 21 -13.71 16.15 -10.67
N ARG A 22 -13.43 17.15 -11.53
CA ARG A 22 -12.99 16.95 -12.92
C ARG A 22 -11.63 16.27 -12.96
N TYR A 23 -10.67 16.83 -12.23
CA TYR A 23 -9.31 16.29 -12.15
C TYR A 23 -9.28 14.90 -11.52
N ARG A 24 -10.08 14.66 -10.48
CA ARG A 24 -10.23 13.35 -9.84
C ARG A 24 -10.77 12.32 -10.81
N ALA A 25 -11.79 12.64 -11.60
CA ALA A 25 -12.34 11.72 -12.60
C ALA A 25 -11.31 11.38 -13.69
N ILE A 26 -10.57 12.38 -14.20
CA ILE A 26 -9.50 12.18 -15.18
C ILE A 26 -8.41 11.26 -14.62
N LEU A 27 -7.84 11.60 -13.45
CA LEU A 27 -6.75 10.83 -12.87
C LEU A 27 -7.17 9.42 -12.44
N ARG A 28 -8.42 9.25 -11.98
CA ARG A 28 -9.00 7.94 -11.69
C ARG A 28 -9.02 7.05 -12.93
N TYR A 29 -9.37 7.62 -14.08
CA TYR A 29 -9.33 6.89 -15.34
C TYR A 29 -7.90 6.49 -15.72
N PHE A 30 -6.95 7.43 -15.69
CA PHE A 30 -5.53 7.13 -15.93
C PHE A 30 -5.00 6.02 -15.01
N TYR A 31 -5.30 6.11 -13.71
CA TYR A 31 -4.91 5.10 -12.73
C TYR A 31 -5.51 3.73 -13.05
N THR A 32 -6.81 3.66 -13.37
CA THR A 32 -7.50 2.41 -13.69
C THR A 32 -6.93 1.76 -14.96
N GLN A 33 -6.60 2.56 -15.98
CA GLN A 33 -5.94 2.05 -17.19
C GLN A 33 -4.50 1.61 -16.91
N HIS A 34 -3.78 2.34 -16.05
CA HIS A 34 -2.45 1.95 -15.60
C HIS A 34 -2.45 0.60 -14.88
N GLU A 35 -3.42 0.32 -14.01
CA GLU A 35 -3.61 -1.01 -13.37
C GLU A 35 -3.83 -2.13 -14.41
N ARG A 36 -4.40 -1.80 -15.57
CA ARG A 36 -4.60 -2.72 -16.71
C ARG A 36 -3.40 -2.77 -17.67
N MET A 37 -2.22 -2.35 -17.21
CA MET A 37 -0.97 -2.29 -17.98
C MET A 37 -1.01 -1.34 -19.19
N ARG A 38 -1.98 -0.42 -19.23
CA ARG A 38 -2.12 0.56 -20.30
C ARG A 38 -1.58 1.92 -19.86
N GLN A 39 -0.33 2.20 -20.25
CA GLN A 39 0.41 3.37 -19.75
C GLN A 39 0.06 4.70 -20.44
N TYR A 40 -0.39 4.66 -21.69
CA TYR A 40 -0.66 5.85 -22.49
C TYR A 40 -2.13 5.92 -22.89
N LEU A 41 -2.71 7.12 -22.75
CA LEU A 41 -4.07 7.43 -23.17
C LEU A 41 -4.11 8.67 -24.04
N PHE A 42 -5.03 8.67 -25.00
CA PHE A 42 -5.35 9.83 -25.82
C PHE A 42 -6.46 10.67 -25.19
N PRO A 43 -6.48 12.01 -25.38
CA PRO A 43 -7.54 12.88 -24.88
C PRO A 43 -8.94 12.42 -25.28
N GLU A 44 -9.11 11.92 -26.51
CA GLU A 44 -10.39 11.45 -27.03
C GLU A 44 -10.97 10.30 -26.19
N GLU A 45 -10.11 9.44 -25.65
CA GLU A 45 -10.52 8.31 -24.81
C GLU A 45 -10.90 8.76 -23.40
N VAL A 46 -10.19 9.76 -22.87
CA VAL A 46 -10.52 10.36 -21.57
C VAL A 46 -11.85 11.08 -21.69
N TYR A 47 -12.06 11.84 -22.76
CA TYR A 47 -13.33 12.54 -23.02
C TYR A 47 -14.50 11.56 -23.12
N ALA A 48 -14.35 10.50 -23.92
CA ALA A 48 -15.38 9.48 -24.09
C ALA A 48 -15.71 8.77 -22.77
N PHE A 49 -14.73 8.57 -21.90
CA PHE A 49 -14.96 8.04 -20.56
C PHE A 49 -15.74 9.02 -19.67
N LEU A 50 -15.33 10.29 -19.63
CA LEU A 50 -15.99 11.29 -18.80
C LEU A 50 -17.46 11.49 -19.21
N LYS A 51 -17.76 11.47 -20.50
CA LYS A 51 -19.12 11.60 -21.04
C LYS A 51 -20.09 10.48 -20.66
N GLN A 52 -19.63 9.42 -20.01
CA GLN A 52 -20.50 8.36 -19.48
C GLN A 52 -21.23 8.78 -18.19
N TYR A 53 -20.79 9.86 -17.55
CA TYR A 53 -21.33 10.35 -16.28
C TYR A 53 -22.18 11.61 -16.51
N ASP A 54 -23.33 11.69 -15.84
CA ASP A 54 -24.28 12.80 -16.01
C ASP A 54 -23.67 14.16 -15.62
N GLU A 55 -22.76 14.17 -14.65
CA GLU A 55 -22.04 15.35 -14.18
C GLU A 55 -21.13 15.99 -15.24
N PHE A 56 -20.80 15.25 -16.31
CA PHE A 56 -19.96 15.73 -17.42
C PHE A 56 -20.77 15.98 -18.70
N ARG A 57 -22.11 16.04 -18.63
CA ARG A 57 -22.97 16.28 -19.80
C ARG A 57 -22.63 17.57 -20.54
N ASP A 58 -22.37 18.64 -19.81
CA ASP A 58 -22.02 19.96 -20.36
C ASP A 58 -20.51 20.17 -20.55
N TYR A 59 -19.69 19.17 -20.19
CA TYR A 59 -18.23 19.25 -20.26
C TYR A 59 -17.70 19.26 -21.70
N THR A 60 -16.80 20.15 -22.09
CA THR A 60 -16.34 20.24 -23.50
C THR A 60 -14.93 19.68 -23.74
N GLU A 61 -14.58 19.44 -25.00
CA GLU A 61 -13.21 19.03 -25.37
C GLU A 61 -12.17 20.12 -25.06
N GLU A 62 -12.55 21.39 -25.16
CA GLU A 62 -11.68 22.51 -24.78
C GLU A 62 -11.40 22.53 -23.28
N GLU A 63 -12.43 22.26 -22.45
CA GLU A 63 -12.25 22.12 -21.00
C GLU A 63 -11.33 20.94 -20.66
N LEU A 64 -11.47 19.81 -21.36
CA LEU A 64 -10.56 18.68 -21.20
C LEU A 64 -9.12 19.04 -21.53
N GLN A 65 -8.88 19.76 -22.62
CA GLN A 65 -7.54 20.17 -23.00
C GLN A 65 -6.91 21.07 -21.92
N GLN A 66 -7.68 22.03 -21.38
CA GLN A 66 -7.24 22.89 -20.28
C GLN A 66 -6.93 22.09 -19.02
N ASP A 67 -7.80 21.14 -18.65
CA ASP A 67 -7.61 20.30 -17.46
C ASP A 67 -6.38 19.40 -17.59
N LEU A 68 -6.14 18.82 -18.77
CA LEU A 68 -4.94 18.01 -19.05
C LEU A 68 -3.66 18.85 -18.98
N GLU A 69 -3.66 20.06 -19.54
CA GLU A 69 -2.51 20.98 -19.44
C GLU A 69 -2.23 21.38 -18.00
N GLN A 70 -3.28 21.64 -17.22
CA GLN A 70 -3.16 21.97 -15.80
C GLN A 70 -2.63 20.79 -14.98
N LEU A 71 -3.06 19.55 -15.28
CA LEU A 71 -2.53 18.34 -14.67
C LEU A 71 -1.06 18.10 -15.04
N VAL A 72 -0.64 18.44 -16.25
CA VAL A 72 0.80 18.42 -16.63
C VAL A 72 1.57 19.48 -15.85
N LYS A 73 1.03 20.69 -15.69
CA LYS A 73 1.65 21.77 -14.91
C LYS A 73 1.83 21.40 -13.44
N TRP A 74 0.90 20.63 -12.87
CA TRP A 74 1.01 20.06 -11.52
C TRP A 74 1.86 18.78 -11.45
N LYS A 75 2.50 18.36 -12.56
CA LYS A 75 3.32 17.15 -12.65
C LYS A 75 2.57 15.85 -12.40
N ASN A 76 1.25 15.88 -12.56
CA ASN A 76 0.42 14.70 -12.44
C ASN A 76 0.42 13.86 -13.73
N LEU A 77 0.50 14.53 -14.88
CA LEU A 77 0.56 13.89 -16.19
C LEU A 77 1.87 14.23 -16.91
N ILE A 78 2.34 13.29 -17.72
CA ILE A 78 3.48 13.45 -18.63
C ILE A 78 2.92 13.44 -20.05
N ALA A 79 2.93 14.61 -20.71
CA ALA A 79 2.55 14.72 -22.10
C ALA A 79 3.69 14.26 -23.01
N ARG A 80 3.40 13.40 -23.98
CA ARG A 80 4.32 13.00 -25.05
C ARG A 80 3.67 13.27 -26.40
N GLN A 81 4.42 13.93 -27.28
CA GLN A 81 4.02 14.08 -28.68
C GLN A 81 4.32 12.78 -29.43
N GLU A 82 3.38 12.31 -30.24
CA GLU A 82 3.66 11.22 -31.17
C GLU A 82 4.45 11.73 -32.38
N THR A 83 5.60 11.11 -32.64
CA THR A 83 6.44 11.36 -33.82
C THR A 83 6.37 10.20 -34.84
N GLY A 84 5.42 9.27 -34.68
CA GLY A 84 5.36 8.00 -35.40
C GLY A 84 4.34 7.93 -36.55
N HIS A 85 4.87 7.85 -37.78
CA HIS A 85 4.28 7.40 -39.05
C HIS A 85 2.79 7.73 -39.33
N ILE A 86 2.59 8.95 -39.84
CA ILE A 86 1.32 9.53 -40.25
C ILE A 86 0.90 8.89 -41.59
N ARG A 87 -0.24 8.20 -41.63
CA ARG A 87 -0.76 7.55 -42.86
C ARG A 87 -1.75 8.42 -43.62
N THR A 88 -2.27 9.50 -43.04
CA THR A 88 -3.28 10.36 -43.67
C THR A 88 -3.02 11.85 -43.45
N ILE A 89 -3.37 12.69 -44.44
CA ILE A 89 -3.14 14.15 -44.43
C ILE A 89 -3.98 14.85 -43.34
N GLU A 90 -5.11 14.26 -42.93
CA GLU A 90 -5.95 14.76 -41.84
C GLU A 90 -5.34 14.50 -40.45
N GLU A 91 -4.66 13.37 -40.26
CA GLU A 91 -3.90 13.06 -39.04
C GLU A 91 -2.65 13.92 -38.88
N PHE A 92 -2.10 14.48 -39.97
CA PHE A 92 -0.97 15.40 -39.93
C PHE A 92 -1.32 16.76 -39.29
N LYS A 93 -2.58 17.21 -39.39
CA LYS A 93 -3.00 18.53 -38.91
C LYS A 93 -3.33 18.58 -37.41
N LYS A 94 -3.67 17.45 -36.78
CA LYS A 94 -3.88 17.38 -35.32
C LYS A 94 -2.60 16.88 -34.65
N LYS A 95 -1.93 17.75 -33.88
CA LYS A 95 -0.82 17.36 -33.00
C LYS A 95 -1.34 16.33 -31.98
N ARG A 96 -1.20 15.04 -32.26
CA ARG A 96 -1.65 13.97 -31.35
C ARG A 96 -0.71 13.89 -30.16
N PHE A 97 -1.21 14.36 -29.01
CA PHE A 97 -0.57 14.18 -27.72
C PHE A 97 -1.15 12.93 -27.05
N ARG A 98 -0.27 12.16 -26.43
CA ARG A 98 -0.65 11.10 -25.50
C ARG A 98 -0.14 11.43 -24.11
N TYR A 99 -0.90 11.03 -23.11
CA TYR A 99 -0.64 11.34 -21.72
C TYR A 99 -0.39 10.06 -20.94
N GLN A 100 0.44 10.17 -19.92
CA GLN A 100 0.76 9.10 -18.98
C GLN A 100 0.70 9.68 -17.56
N CYS A 101 0.16 8.94 -16.61
CA CYS A 101 0.24 9.32 -15.19
C CYS A 101 1.68 9.27 -14.69
N SER A 102 2.10 10.26 -13.89
CA SER A 102 3.41 10.21 -13.24
C SER A 102 3.43 9.13 -12.16
N PRO A 103 4.61 8.56 -11.82
CA PRO A 103 4.72 7.61 -10.71
C PRO A 103 4.18 8.17 -9.39
N TYR A 104 4.32 9.49 -9.19
CA TYR A 104 3.82 10.17 -7.99
C TYR A 104 2.29 10.15 -7.93
N THR A 105 1.63 10.42 -9.06
CA THR A 105 0.17 10.33 -9.18
C THR A 105 -0.35 8.92 -8.96
N VAL A 106 0.37 7.89 -9.41
CA VAL A 106 -0.02 6.49 -9.16
C VAL A 106 -0.07 6.21 -7.66
N GLU A 107 0.91 6.68 -6.89
CA GLU A 107 0.93 6.49 -5.43
C GLU A 107 -0.14 7.32 -4.72
N ILE A 108 -0.39 8.57 -5.15
CA ILE A 108 -1.49 9.38 -4.63
C ILE A 108 -2.84 8.70 -4.89
N GLU A 109 -3.12 8.25 -6.11
CA GLU A 109 -4.38 7.61 -6.46
C GLU A 109 -4.59 6.28 -5.71
N ARG A 110 -3.51 5.51 -5.50
CA ARG A 110 -3.51 4.33 -4.65
C ARG A 110 -3.87 4.67 -3.20
N MET A 111 -3.26 5.73 -2.65
CA MET A 111 -3.57 6.23 -1.31
C MET A 111 -5.04 6.65 -1.22
N ILE A 112 -5.55 7.43 -2.19
CA ILE A 112 -6.95 7.87 -2.22
C ILE A 112 -7.90 6.67 -2.27
N ARG A 113 -7.64 5.66 -3.12
CA ARG A 113 -8.46 4.43 -3.14
C ARG A 113 -8.44 3.72 -1.80
N THR A 114 -7.29 3.66 -1.14
CA THR A 114 -7.16 3.05 0.18
C THR A 114 -8.01 3.82 1.21
N LEU A 115 -7.96 5.16 1.18
CA LEU A 115 -8.75 6.02 2.07
C LEU A 115 -10.27 5.92 1.82
N GLU A 116 -10.70 5.83 0.57
CA GLU A 116 -12.11 5.59 0.21
C GLU A 116 -12.59 4.24 0.74
N GLN A 117 -11.77 3.18 0.58
CA GLN A 117 -12.08 1.83 1.09
C GLN A 117 -12.09 1.76 2.61
N LEU A 118 -11.26 2.55 3.29
CA LEU A 118 -11.26 2.66 4.75
C LEU A 118 -12.57 3.26 5.29
N GLY A 119 -13.24 4.11 4.50
CA GLY A 119 -14.56 4.65 4.82
C GLY A 119 -15.67 3.60 4.82
N ASP A 120 -15.53 2.53 4.03
CA ASP A 120 -16.52 1.44 3.93
C ASP A 120 -16.15 0.20 4.76
N THR A 121 -14.86 0.01 5.06
CA THR A 121 -14.32 -1.16 5.77
C THR A 121 -13.76 -0.73 7.12
N PHE A 122 -14.65 -0.48 8.07
CA PHE A 122 -14.25 0.12 9.34
C PHE A 122 -13.36 -0.79 10.22
N GLY A 123 -12.21 -0.22 10.60
CA GLY A 123 -11.39 -0.55 11.77
C GLY A 123 -10.72 -1.91 11.72
N GLY A 124 -9.45 -1.95 11.31
CA GLY A 124 -8.61 -3.15 11.17
C GLY A 124 -9.06 -4.36 12.00
N SER A 125 -9.31 -5.50 11.34
CA SER A 125 -9.81 -6.68 12.04
C SER A 125 -8.74 -7.29 12.95
N LEU A 126 -9.09 -7.55 14.21
CA LEU A 126 -8.35 -8.31 15.21
C LEU A 126 -8.43 -9.82 14.89
N GLU A 127 -7.97 -10.21 13.70
CA GLU A 127 -8.04 -11.59 13.24
C GLU A 127 -7.07 -12.48 13.99
N LYS A 128 -7.61 -13.38 14.81
CA LYS A 128 -6.87 -14.42 15.52
C LYS A 128 -5.96 -15.26 14.61
N THR A 129 -6.39 -15.49 13.36
CA THR A 129 -5.65 -16.26 12.36
C THR A 129 -4.30 -15.66 11.99
N ARG A 130 -4.10 -14.34 12.19
CA ARG A 130 -2.79 -13.69 11.94
C ARG A 130 -1.74 -14.11 12.95
N PHE A 131 -2.12 -14.36 14.20
CA PHE A 131 -1.21 -14.90 15.20
C PHE A 131 -0.78 -16.34 14.87
N ASP A 132 -1.69 -17.16 14.37
CA ASP A 132 -1.37 -18.52 13.93
C ASP A 132 -0.41 -18.51 12.73
N ARG A 133 -0.61 -17.59 11.77
CA ARG A 133 0.31 -17.38 10.63
C ARG A 133 1.68 -16.87 11.06
N LEU A 134 1.72 -15.91 11.98
CA LEU A 134 2.98 -15.42 12.56
C LEU A 134 3.74 -16.56 13.24
N TYR A 135 3.06 -17.38 14.04
CA TYR A 135 3.67 -18.53 14.70
C TYR A 135 4.23 -19.53 13.69
N ALA A 136 3.45 -19.90 12.67
CA ALA A 136 3.89 -20.82 11.61
C ALA A 136 5.14 -20.29 10.88
N SER A 137 5.17 -18.99 10.55
CA SER A 137 6.32 -18.36 9.90
C SER A 137 7.58 -18.35 10.81
N LEU A 138 7.42 -18.12 12.11
CA LEU A 138 8.51 -18.22 13.08
C LEU A 138 9.03 -19.65 13.27
N VAL A 139 8.15 -20.65 13.28
CA VAL A 139 8.54 -22.08 13.31
C VAL A 139 9.30 -22.45 12.02
N ARG A 140 8.82 -21.99 10.86
CA ARG A 140 9.52 -22.17 9.59
C ARG A 140 10.93 -21.58 9.68
N MET A 141 11.06 -20.34 10.11
CA MET A 141 12.35 -19.67 10.29
C MET A 141 13.28 -20.40 11.27
N GLU A 142 12.74 -20.95 12.35
CA GLU A 142 13.50 -21.79 13.28
C GLU A 142 14.03 -23.07 12.60
N SER A 143 13.23 -23.70 11.74
CA SER A 143 13.67 -24.85 10.94
C SER A 143 14.82 -24.50 10.00
N ILE A 144 14.80 -23.33 9.36
CA ILE A 144 15.89 -22.86 8.47
C ILE A 144 17.21 -22.76 9.24
N ILE A 145 17.14 -22.17 10.44
CA ILE A 145 18.32 -21.93 11.29
C ILE A 145 18.89 -23.24 11.82
N HIS A 146 18.03 -24.15 12.30
CA HIS A 146 18.48 -25.47 12.75
C HIS A 146 19.00 -26.33 11.60
N GLY A 147 18.42 -26.17 10.41
CA GLY A 147 18.87 -26.81 9.17
C GLY A 147 20.18 -26.27 8.63
N GLY A 148 20.76 -25.21 9.23
CA GLY A 148 22.06 -24.66 8.81
C GLY A 148 22.00 -23.86 7.51
N PHE A 149 20.86 -23.26 7.17
CA PHE A 149 20.67 -22.45 5.96
C PHE A 149 20.93 -23.24 4.66
N VAL A 150 20.39 -24.46 4.57
CA VAL A 150 20.46 -25.31 3.36
C VAL A 150 19.65 -24.73 2.19
N GLU A 151 18.65 -23.92 2.51
CA GLU A 151 17.73 -23.30 1.55
C GLU A 151 18.37 -22.11 0.81
N LYS A 152 17.79 -21.71 -0.32
CA LYS A 152 18.31 -20.59 -1.11
C LYS A 152 18.12 -19.27 -0.36
N ARG A 153 19.03 -18.33 -0.60
CA ARG A 153 18.98 -16.99 0.01
C ARG A 153 17.64 -16.28 -0.20
N ASP A 154 17.05 -16.40 -1.38
CA ASP A 154 15.78 -15.75 -1.71
C ASP A 154 14.60 -16.33 -0.92
N GLU A 155 14.58 -17.65 -0.72
CA GLU A 155 13.56 -18.35 0.09
C GLU A 155 13.65 -17.94 1.57
N ILE A 156 14.88 -17.77 2.07
CA ILE A 156 15.12 -17.30 3.45
C ILE A 156 14.65 -15.85 3.61
N ASN A 157 14.94 -14.98 2.63
CA ASN A 157 14.49 -13.59 2.63
C ASN A 157 12.95 -13.51 2.59
N GLN A 158 12.29 -14.33 1.76
CA GLN A 158 10.84 -14.34 1.68
C GLN A 158 10.20 -14.71 3.02
N VAL A 159 10.67 -15.77 3.70
CA VAL A 159 10.15 -16.17 5.02
C VAL A 159 10.35 -15.05 6.06
N TRP A 160 11.45 -14.30 5.97
CA TRP A 160 11.71 -13.14 6.81
C TRP A 160 10.75 -11.99 6.55
N GLU A 161 10.55 -11.61 5.29
CA GLU A 161 9.61 -10.56 4.88
C GLU A 161 8.18 -10.91 5.29
N GLU A 162 7.74 -12.15 5.06
CA GLU A 162 6.43 -12.64 5.49
C GLU A 162 6.25 -12.56 7.02
N THR A 163 7.24 -13.01 7.79
CA THR A 163 7.20 -12.92 9.27
C THR A 163 7.01 -11.48 9.72
N PHE A 164 7.78 -10.57 9.12
CA PHE A 164 7.77 -9.16 9.49
C PHE A 164 6.47 -8.46 9.08
N ASP A 165 5.93 -8.81 7.92
CA ASP A 165 4.64 -8.32 7.44
C ASP A 165 3.49 -8.77 8.33
N TYR A 166 3.47 -10.02 8.81
CA TYR A 166 2.48 -10.46 9.78
C TYR A 166 2.57 -9.66 11.07
N PHE A 167 3.77 -9.43 11.58
CA PHE A 167 3.99 -8.64 12.79
C PHE A 167 3.50 -7.19 12.64
N LYS A 168 3.87 -6.52 11.54
CA LYS A 168 3.41 -5.16 11.22
C LYS A 168 1.89 -5.08 11.11
N LYS A 169 1.28 -6.01 10.37
CA LYS A 169 -0.17 -6.04 10.17
C LYS A 169 -0.92 -6.24 11.49
N ILE A 170 -0.42 -7.08 12.41
CA ILE A 170 -1.03 -7.23 13.74
C ILE A 170 -1.01 -5.89 14.50
N ILE A 171 0.12 -5.18 14.50
CA ILE A 171 0.24 -3.88 15.20
C ILE A 171 -0.67 -2.83 14.56
N GLN A 172 -0.61 -2.69 13.23
CA GLN A 172 -1.39 -1.70 12.49
C GLN A 172 -2.88 -1.94 12.68
N ASN A 173 -3.35 -3.18 12.47
CA ASN A 173 -4.76 -3.51 12.68
C ASN A 173 -5.21 -3.25 14.13
N SER A 174 -4.34 -3.51 15.11
CA SER A 174 -4.66 -3.22 16.51
C SER A 174 -4.80 -1.72 16.76
N ALA A 175 -3.87 -0.91 16.23
CA ALA A 175 -3.92 0.55 16.36
C ALA A 175 -5.15 1.13 15.65
N ASP A 176 -5.42 0.68 14.42
CA ASP A 176 -6.58 1.10 13.63
C ASP A 176 -7.90 0.72 14.31
N TYR A 177 -7.98 -0.45 14.93
CA TYR A 177 -9.14 -0.87 15.70
C TYR A 177 -9.36 0.00 16.95
N ILE A 178 -8.29 0.31 17.70
CA ILE A 178 -8.40 1.21 18.87
C ILE A 178 -8.79 2.63 18.45
N ALA A 179 -8.23 3.14 17.35
CA ALA A 179 -8.60 4.44 16.80
C ALA A 179 -10.07 4.47 16.37
N TYR A 180 -10.57 3.38 15.77
CA TYR A 180 -11.98 3.21 15.44
C TYR A 180 -12.89 3.25 16.69
N LEU A 181 -12.51 2.55 17.76
CA LEU A 181 -13.31 2.54 19.00
C LEU A 181 -13.43 3.91 19.67
N ASN A 182 -12.39 4.74 19.53
CA ASN A 182 -12.34 6.08 20.11
C ASN A 182 -12.91 7.17 19.18
N GLY A 183 -13.44 6.80 18.01
CA GLY A 183 -14.03 7.74 17.05
C GLY A 183 -15.47 8.14 17.42
N GLU A 184 -15.86 9.36 17.07
CA GLU A 184 -17.16 9.99 17.41
C GLU A 184 -18.39 9.14 17.02
N ASN A 185 -18.30 8.33 15.95
CA ASN A 185 -19.39 7.46 15.48
C ASN A 185 -19.76 6.32 16.45
N MET A 186 -18.91 5.99 17.42
CA MET A 186 -19.19 4.97 18.43
C MET A 186 -20.10 5.50 19.56
N GLU A 187 -20.00 6.79 19.90
CA GLU A 187 -20.81 7.40 20.97
C GLU A 187 -22.29 7.44 20.61
N GLU A 188 -22.64 7.71 19.35
CA GLU A 188 -24.03 7.71 18.87
C GLU A 188 -24.66 6.31 18.90
N ARG A 189 -23.90 5.26 18.58
CA ARG A 189 -24.38 3.86 18.63
C ARG A 189 -24.51 3.32 20.06
N MET A 190 -23.71 3.86 20.99
CA MET A 190 -23.78 3.55 22.43
C MET A 190 -25.07 4.03 23.11
N MET A 191 -25.88 4.86 22.46
CA MET A 191 -27.14 5.41 22.99
C MET A 191 -28.40 4.57 22.65
N SER A 192 -28.25 3.43 21.96
CA SER A 192 -29.39 2.60 21.51
C SER A 192 -29.56 1.30 22.30
N ASP A 193 -30.77 0.70 22.25
CA ASP A 193 -31.11 -0.60 22.87
C ASP A 193 -30.23 -1.79 22.40
N SER A 194 -29.44 -1.60 21.33
CA SER A 194 -28.46 -2.58 20.83
C SER A 194 -27.13 -2.60 21.61
N PHE A 195 -26.95 -1.71 22.59
CA PHE A 195 -25.72 -1.56 23.37
C PHE A 195 -25.29 -2.84 24.10
N LEU A 196 -26.22 -3.55 24.75
CA LEU A 196 -25.88 -4.74 25.53
C LEU A 196 -25.31 -5.87 24.66
N VAL A 197 -25.94 -6.12 23.52
CA VAL A 197 -25.48 -7.12 22.55
C VAL A 197 -24.12 -6.73 21.95
N TYR A 198 -23.96 -5.45 21.61
CA TYR A 198 -22.67 -4.93 21.12
C TYR A 198 -21.56 -5.06 22.17
N LYS A 199 -21.84 -4.70 23.43
CA LYS A 199 -20.89 -4.80 24.55
C LYS A 199 -20.47 -6.25 24.82
N GLU A 200 -21.40 -7.20 24.77
CA GLU A 200 -21.10 -8.62 24.94
C GLU A 200 -20.24 -9.17 23.80
N GLN A 201 -20.61 -8.88 22.54
CA GLN A 201 -19.83 -9.26 21.37
C GLN A 201 -18.44 -8.64 21.37
N PHE A 202 -18.34 -7.36 21.74
CA PHE A 202 -17.08 -6.63 21.90
C PHE A 202 -16.18 -7.27 22.96
N THR A 203 -16.74 -7.56 24.13
CA THR A 203 -16.00 -8.16 25.25
C THR A 203 -15.51 -9.56 24.89
N ALA A 204 -16.34 -10.37 24.21
CA ALA A 204 -15.96 -11.68 23.71
C ALA A 204 -14.82 -11.57 22.67
N TYR A 205 -14.95 -10.67 21.71
CA TYR A 205 -13.97 -10.44 20.66
C TYR A 205 -12.60 -10.00 21.18
N LEU A 206 -12.57 -9.01 22.10
CA LEU A 206 -11.33 -8.59 22.75
C LEU A 206 -10.71 -9.71 23.59
N ARG A 207 -11.52 -10.48 24.31
CA ARG A 207 -11.04 -11.61 25.10
C ARG A 207 -10.39 -12.65 24.20
N ASP A 208 -11.02 -13.01 23.08
CA ASP A 208 -10.46 -13.96 22.12
C ASP A 208 -9.14 -13.48 21.51
N PHE A 209 -9.04 -12.18 21.21
CA PHE A 209 -7.81 -11.56 20.74
C PHE A 209 -6.70 -11.60 21.80
N ILE A 210 -7.00 -11.22 23.05
CA ILE A 210 -6.04 -11.25 24.16
C ILE A 210 -5.55 -12.68 24.43
N VAL A 211 -6.46 -13.65 24.44
CA VAL A 211 -6.11 -15.07 24.62
C VAL A 211 -5.22 -15.55 23.48
N ALA A 212 -5.51 -15.19 22.23
CA ALA A 212 -4.67 -15.51 21.08
C ALA A 212 -3.27 -14.88 21.22
N LEU A 213 -3.20 -13.60 21.55
CA LEU A 213 -1.94 -12.88 21.77
C LEU A 213 -1.12 -13.53 22.88
N GLN A 214 -1.73 -13.87 24.02
CA GLN A 214 -1.06 -14.51 25.14
C GLN A 214 -0.57 -15.91 24.79
N LYS A 215 -1.41 -16.73 24.13
CA LYS A 215 -1.05 -18.06 23.65
C LYS A 215 0.16 -18.00 22.71
N THR A 216 0.10 -17.14 21.70
CA THR A 216 1.18 -16.99 20.73
C THR A 216 2.43 -16.40 21.38
N SER A 217 2.31 -15.47 22.33
CA SER A 217 3.44 -14.97 23.12
C SER A 217 4.16 -16.10 23.87
N MET A 218 3.41 -17.02 24.51
CA MET A 218 3.99 -18.20 25.16
C MET A 218 4.68 -19.13 24.17
N GLN A 219 4.03 -19.38 23.02
CA GLN A 219 4.60 -20.23 21.98
C GLN A 219 5.89 -19.64 21.38
N ILE A 220 5.92 -18.31 21.14
CA ILE A 220 7.10 -17.59 20.66
C ILE A 220 8.24 -17.62 21.69
N LYS A 221 7.95 -17.54 22.99
CA LYS A 221 8.99 -17.70 24.04
C LYS A 221 9.69 -19.06 23.97
N GLY A 222 9.02 -20.09 23.47
CA GLY A 222 9.59 -21.42 23.24
C GLY A 222 10.54 -21.51 22.04
N ILE A 223 10.45 -20.56 21.10
CA ILE A 223 11.24 -20.55 19.86
C ILE A 223 12.64 -19.97 20.16
N ARG A 224 13.69 -20.79 19.96
CA ARG A 224 15.08 -20.43 20.27
C ARG A 224 15.65 -19.37 19.33
N CYS A 225 15.13 -19.29 18.10
CA CYS A 225 15.48 -18.28 17.10
C CYS A 225 15.23 -16.83 17.58
N THR A 226 14.25 -16.59 18.45
CA THR A 226 13.88 -15.24 18.92
C THR A 226 15.03 -14.50 19.62
N LYS A 227 15.95 -15.24 20.27
CA LYS A 227 17.17 -14.68 20.88
C LYS A 227 18.20 -14.23 19.83
N LEU A 228 18.27 -14.92 18.69
CA LEU A 228 19.12 -14.54 17.56
C LEU A 228 18.55 -13.33 16.84
N LEU A 229 17.23 -13.30 16.64
CA LEU A 229 16.53 -12.16 16.02
C LEU A 229 16.66 -10.87 16.84
N LYS A 230 16.54 -10.94 18.17
CA LYS A 230 16.79 -9.78 19.05
C LYS A 230 18.21 -9.22 18.90
N LYS A 231 19.22 -10.08 18.72
CA LYS A 231 20.61 -9.64 18.48
C LYS A 231 20.80 -9.01 17.10
N CYS A 232 20.12 -9.51 16.07
CA CYS A 232 20.16 -8.92 14.72
C CYS A 232 19.35 -7.61 14.61
N TRP A 233 18.31 -7.43 15.42
CA TRP A 233 17.46 -6.24 15.40
C TRP A 233 18.14 -5.01 16.04
N ILE A 234 18.92 -5.22 17.11
CA ILE A 234 19.60 -4.13 17.84
C ILE A 234 20.78 -3.54 17.06
N THR A 235 21.39 -4.29 16.14
CA THR A 235 22.59 -3.85 15.40
C THR A 235 22.31 -3.01 14.16
N GLY A 236 21.05 -2.66 13.85
CA GLY A 236 20.67 -1.63 12.87
C GLY A 236 21.19 -1.82 11.44
N ASN A 237 21.78 -2.97 11.13
CA ASN A 237 22.39 -3.28 9.85
C ASN A 237 21.71 -4.53 9.30
N GLY A 238 21.22 -4.44 8.06
CA GLY A 238 20.73 -5.59 7.30
C GLY A 238 21.66 -6.80 7.48
N PHE A 239 21.03 -7.93 7.80
CA PHE A 239 21.61 -9.20 8.20
C PHE A 239 23.05 -9.47 7.69
N ARG A 240 24.07 -9.16 8.50
CA ARG A 240 25.35 -9.88 8.46
C ARG A 240 25.32 -10.92 9.57
N LEU A 241 25.03 -12.17 9.21
CA LEU A 241 25.24 -13.32 10.09
C LEU A 241 26.69 -13.32 10.56
N PRO A 242 26.98 -13.23 11.87
CA PRO A 242 28.33 -13.28 12.38
C PRO A 242 28.81 -14.75 12.46
N PHE A 243 28.78 -15.49 11.36
CA PHE A 243 29.33 -16.85 11.27
C PHE A 243 29.69 -17.22 9.81
N ILE A 244 30.42 -16.36 9.11
CA ILE A 244 31.09 -16.73 7.84
C ILE A 244 32.61 -16.43 7.88
N THR A 245 33.16 -15.93 9.00
CA THR A 245 34.61 -15.67 9.11
C THR A 245 35.24 -16.38 10.31
N LYS A 246 35.49 -17.69 10.15
CA LYS A 246 36.60 -18.48 10.73
C LYS A 246 36.20 -19.94 10.98
N LYS A 247 36.42 -20.83 10.01
CA LYS A 247 37.03 -22.18 10.19
C LYS A 247 37.02 -22.97 8.87
N ARG A 248 38.14 -23.68 8.63
CA ARG A 248 38.60 -24.42 7.42
C ARG A 248 39.21 -23.47 6.38
N MET A 249 40.50 -23.50 6.04
CA MET A 249 41.44 -24.62 5.94
C MET A 249 42.76 -24.30 6.67
N ASN A 250 43.10 -25.11 7.66
CA ASN A 250 44.48 -25.46 7.93
C ASN A 250 44.51 -26.98 8.18
N ARG A 251 45.39 -27.67 7.45
CA ARG A 251 45.75 -29.11 7.48
C ARG A 251 44.99 -30.08 6.56
N SER A 252 45.59 -30.31 5.38
CA SER A 252 46.10 -31.60 4.84
C SER A 252 46.27 -31.37 3.32
N GLY A 253 47.41 -31.50 2.64
CA GLY A 253 48.69 -32.13 2.89
C GLY A 253 49.18 -32.55 1.49
N SER A 254 50.27 -31.95 1.01
CA SER A 254 51.19 -32.43 -0.04
C SER A 254 52.47 -31.62 0.11
#